data_AF-A0A926BSC3-F1
#
_entry.id   AF-A0A926BSC3-F1
#
_cell.length_a   1.000
_cell.length_b   1.000
_cell.length_c   1.000
_cell.angle_alpha   90.00
_cell.angle_beta   90.00
_cell.angle_gamma   90.00
#
_symmetry.space_group_name_H-M   'P 1'
#
loop_
_entity.id
_entity.type
_entity.pdbx_description
1 polymer ?
#
loop_
_entity_poly.entity_id
_entity_poly.type
_entity_poly.pdbx_seq_one_letter_code
_entity_poly.pdbx_strand_id
1 'polypeptide(L)'
;SVAMSQGCGYGRRADIGDGHSLAGGYGVLVDGAGNDRYHATAWSQGCGYWWGAGFLEDLGGDDTYRNGKYSSGAAAHFAIGLQSDLSGNDRYNVANSAVMNQFQGHARDGSIGLSIDGDGNDRYHLVRNCGGSADLASIGMLWDRRGNDTFDITFAPDTAQVGWTDTPALGTATSYPPANSFRDDIDAIGMFLDSGGRDTYNWTGPVHHTVQPRNDARWIWRRDPHSKGVGVDMSVQP
;
A
#
# COMPACT_ATOMS: atom_id res chain seq x y z
N SER A 1 -20.17 6.63 2.48
CA SER A 1 -18.72 6.72 2.62
C SER A 1 -18.18 7.58 1.48
N VAL A 2 -17.12 8.37 1.73
CA VAL A 2 -16.62 9.44 0.85
C VAL A 2 -15.34 9.02 0.12
N ALA A 3 -14.94 9.80 -0.89
CA ALA A 3 -13.71 9.63 -1.67
C ALA A 3 -13.01 10.99 -1.85
N MET A 4 -11.73 10.96 -2.25
CA MET A 4 -10.86 12.14 -2.36
C MET A 4 -10.80 12.94 -1.04
N SER A 5 -10.47 12.26 0.06
CA SER A 5 -10.60 12.82 1.42
C SER A 5 -9.51 12.32 2.37
N GLN A 6 -9.52 12.80 3.62
CA GLN A 6 -8.58 12.38 4.68
C GLN A 6 -7.12 12.47 4.22
N GLY A 7 -6.70 13.70 3.86
CA GLY A 7 -5.34 13.95 3.41
C GLY A 7 -5.05 13.58 1.96
N CYS A 8 -6.05 13.43 1.09
CA CYS A 8 -5.77 13.13 -0.32
C CYS A 8 -5.45 14.39 -1.15
N GLY A 9 -4.35 14.36 -1.90
CA GLY A 9 -4.03 15.37 -2.92
C GLY A 9 -4.39 14.86 -4.30
N TYR A 10 -5.18 15.63 -5.07
CA TYR A 10 -5.66 15.16 -6.38
C TYR A 10 -5.83 16.24 -7.44
N GLY A 11 -5.28 15.96 -8.62
CA GLY A 11 -5.46 16.80 -9.81
C GLY A 11 -6.72 16.46 -10.60
N ARG A 12 -7.03 17.31 -11.58
CA ARG A 12 -8.09 17.05 -12.56
C ARG A 12 -7.51 16.23 -13.71
N ARG A 13 -7.90 14.96 -13.79
CA ARG A 13 -7.67 14.10 -14.96
C ARG A 13 -8.79 14.29 -15.98
N ALA A 14 -8.47 14.87 -17.13
CA ALA A 14 -9.47 15.18 -18.17
C ALA A 14 -9.13 14.61 -19.56
N ASP A 15 -8.25 13.62 -19.63
CA ASP A 15 -7.89 12.90 -20.87
C ASP A 15 -9.09 12.15 -21.51
N ILE A 16 -10.07 11.75 -20.69
CA ILE A 16 -11.34 11.17 -21.14
C ILE A 16 -12.48 12.20 -21.28
N GLY A 17 -12.18 13.48 -21.09
CA GLY A 17 -13.15 14.58 -21.05
C GLY A 17 -12.83 15.70 -22.04
N ASP A 18 -12.65 16.92 -21.55
CA ASP A 18 -12.38 18.11 -22.36
C ASP A 18 -10.90 18.29 -22.71
N GLY A 19 -10.02 17.38 -22.28
CA GLY A 19 -8.58 17.45 -22.50
C GLY A 19 -7.85 18.45 -21.59
N HIS A 20 -8.55 19.22 -20.76
CA HIS A 20 -7.94 20.26 -19.92
C HIS A 20 -7.57 19.71 -18.54
N SER A 21 -6.53 18.89 -18.51
CA SER A 21 -6.00 18.34 -17.27
C SER A 21 -5.30 19.40 -16.44
N LEU A 22 -5.45 19.32 -15.11
CA LEU A 22 -4.74 20.15 -14.15
C LEU A 22 -4.00 19.23 -13.19
N ALA A 23 -2.73 19.48 -12.97
CA ALA A 23 -1.96 18.74 -11.98
C ALA A 23 -2.47 19.05 -10.56
N GLY A 24 -2.43 18.04 -9.68
CA GLY A 24 -1.86 18.27 -8.36
C GLY A 24 -2.78 18.66 -7.22
N GLY A 25 -2.25 19.54 -6.37
CA GLY A 25 -2.76 19.85 -5.04
C GLY A 25 -2.13 18.99 -3.94
N TYR A 26 -2.01 19.59 -2.76
CA TYR A 26 -1.63 18.90 -1.53
C TYR A 26 -2.88 18.63 -0.70
N GLY A 27 -3.05 17.39 -0.25
CA GLY A 27 -3.99 17.06 0.82
C GLY A 27 -3.20 16.69 2.06
N VAL A 28 -3.54 17.28 3.19
CA VAL A 28 -2.88 16.99 4.47
C VAL A 28 -3.95 16.77 5.53
N LEU A 29 -3.84 15.67 6.25
CA LEU A 29 -4.53 15.42 7.50
C LEU A 29 -3.46 15.10 8.54
N VAL A 30 -3.46 15.83 9.65
CA VAL A 30 -2.62 15.52 10.81
C VAL A 30 -3.56 15.37 12.00
N ASP A 31 -3.55 14.18 12.61
CA ASP A 31 -4.17 13.95 13.90
C ASP A 31 -3.11 13.91 14.98
N GLY A 32 -3.39 14.55 16.12
CA GLY A 32 -2.40 14.79 17.15
C GLY A 32 -2.39 13.78 18.28
N ALA A 33 -3.50 13.07 18.49
CA ALA A 33 -3.68 12.04 19.51
C ALA A 33 -5.17 11.63 19.56
N GLY A 34 -5.43 10.37 19.87
CA GLY A 34 -6.79 9.91 20.14
C GLY A 34 -6.98 8.47 19.70
N ASN A 35 -8.11 7.88 20.04
CA ASN A 35 -8.47 6.57 19.48
C ASN A 35 -9.52 6.82 18.40
N ASP A 36 -9.06 6.96 17.16
CA ASP A 36 -9.83 7.48 16.06
C ASP A 36 -10.29 6.38 15.10
N ARG A 37 -11.23 6.79 14.24
CA ARG A 37 -11.87 5.91 13.26
C ARG A 37 -11.86 6.57 11.90
N TYR A 38 -10.85 6.22 11.12
CA TYR A 38 -10.71 6.65 9.74
C TYR A 38 -11.53 5.75 8.83
N HIS A 39 -12.59 6.29 8.22
CA HIS A 39 -13.47 5.54 7.33
C HIS A 39 -13.73 6.28 6.02
N ALA A 40 -13.35 5.66 4.91
CA ALA A 40 -13.62 6.13 3.56
C ALA A 40 -13.67 4.94 2.57
N THR A 41 -14.14 5.12 1.34
CA THR A 41 -14.27 3.98 0.40
C THR A 41 -13.07 3.88 -0.52
N ALA A 42 -12.71 4.99 -1.16
CA ALA A 42 -11.65 5.01 -2.14
C ALA A 42 -11.00 6.37 -2.22
N TRP A 43 -9.73 6.43 -2.64
CA TRP A 43 -8.98 7.68 -2.70
C TRP A 43 -9.07 8.41 -1.36
N SER A 44 -8.48 7.82 -0.32
CA SER A 44 -8.46 8.41 1.01
C SER A 44 -7.20 8.11 1.80
N GLN A 45 -7.07 8.69 2.99
CA GLN A 45 -6.05 8.32 3.97
C GLN A 45 -4.64 8.51 3.40
N GLY A 46 -4.32 9.77 3.08
CA GLY A 46 -3.00 10.15 2.58
C GLY A 46 -2.73 9.72 1.13
N CYS A 47 -3.75 9.64 0.28
CA CYS A 47 -3.54 9.24 -1.12
C CYS A 47 -3.06 10.34 -2.05
N GLY A 48 -2.34 9.94 -3.11
CA GLY A 48 -2.03 10.79 -4.24
C GLY A 48 -2.78 10.38 -5.51
N TYR A 49 -3.38 11.34 -6.22
CA TYR A 49 -3.96 11.10 -7.54
C TYR A 49 -3.58 12.20 -8.53
N TRP A 50 -3.14 11.82 -9.73
CA TRP A 50 -2.94 12.74 -10.86
C TRP A 50 -2.06 13.95 -10.51
N TRP A 51 -0.75 13.70 -10.36
CA TRP A 51 0.26 14.68 -9.93
C TRP A 51 0.02 15.27 -8.53
N GLY A 52 -0.95 14.76 -7.77
CA GLY A 52 -1.26 15.18 -6.41
C GLY A 52 -0.35 14.54 -5.37
N ALA A 53 -0.25 15.19 -4.22
CA ALA A 53 0.48 14.68 -3.06
C ALA A 53 -0.44 14.65 -1.84
N GLY A 54 -0.68 13.46 -1.29
CA GLY A 54 -1.49 13.28 -0.10
C GLY A 54 -0.70 12.78 1.10
N PHE A 55 -1.08 13.28 2.27
CA PHE A 55 -0.45 12.99 3.54
C PHE A 55 -1.53 12.78 4.60
N LEU A 56 -1.45 11.65 5.29
CA LEU A 56 -2.10 11.42 6.57
C LEU A 56 -1.00 11.09 7.58
N GLU A 57 -0.94 11.84 8.66
CA GLU A 57 -0.06 11.57 9.79
C GLU A 57 -0.91 11.50 11.06
N ASP A 58 -0.88 10.35 11.73
CA ASP A 58 -1.43 10.17 13.06
C ASP A 58 -0.27 10.05 14.06
N LEU A 59 -0.31 10.86 15.12
CA LEU A 59 0.73 10.87 16.15
C LEU A 59 0.48 9.82 17.24
N GLY A 60 -0.71 9.23 17.30
CA GLY A 60 -0.95 7.95 17.94
C GLY A 60 -2.24 7.80 18.75
N GLY A 61 -2.44 6.56 19.21
CA GLY A 61 -3.57 6.06 19.97
C GLY A 61 -3.98 4.69 19.45
N ASP A 62 -5.12 4.12 19.86
CA ASP A 62 -5.56 2.83 19.31
C ASP A 62 -6.59 3.05 18.21
N ASP A 63 -6.13 3.07 16.97
CA ASP A 63 -6.86 3.53 15.80
C ASP A 63 -7.50 2.43 14.98
N THR A 64 -8.44 2.83 14.13
CA THR A 64 -9.06 1.93 13.16
C THR A 64 -9.16 2.59 11.79
N TYR A 65 -8.46 2.00 10.83
CA TYR A 65 -8.45 2.41 9.43
C TYR A 65 -9.30 1.47 8.59
N ARG A 66 -10.35 2.01 7.96
CA ARG A 66 -11.23 1.27 7.05
C ARG A 66 -11.31 1.97 5.70
N ASN A 67 -10.84 1.26 4.68
CA ASN A 67 -10.87 1.69 3.29
C ASN A 67 -11.17 0.52 2.33
N GLY A 68 -11.49 0.84 1.08
CA GLY A 68 -11.74 -0.15 0.03
C GLY A 68 -10.62 -0.21 -0.99
N LYS A 69 -10.24 0.94 -1.58
CA LYS A 69 -9.28 1.00 -2.67
C LYS A 69 -8.51 2.32 -2.72
N TYR A 70 -7.29 2.33 -3.24
CA TYR A 70 -6.50 3.55 -3.43
C TYR A 70 -6.43 4.41 -2.17
N SER A 71 -6.08 3.80 -1.06
CA SER A 71 -6.07 4.48 0.23
C SER A 71 -4.87 4.06 1.06
N SER A 72 -4.68 4.68 2.21
CA SER A 72 -3.57 4.39 3.11
C SER A 72 -2.22 4.55 2.44
N GLY A 73 -1.91 5.79 2.07
CA GLY A 73 -0.67 6.14 1.40
C GLY A 73 -0.56 5.66 -0.04
N ALA A 74 -1.63 5.15 -0.64
CA ALA A 74 -1.59 4.70 -2.02
C ALA A 74 -1.53 5.87 -3.01
N ALA A 75 -0.87 5.68 -4.15
CA ALA A 75 -0.65 6.74 -5.12
C ALA A 75 -0.80 6.27 -6.58
N ALA A 76 -1.39 7.12 -7.42
CA ALA A 76 -1.56 6.85 -8.83
C ALA A 76 -1.37 8.07 -9.74
N HIS A 77 -0.84 7.79 -10.93
CA HIS A 77 -0.66 8.75 -12.01
C HIS A 77 0.29 9.90 -11.61
N PHE A 78 1.57 9.55 -11.43
CA PHE A 78 2.68 10.45 -11.08
C PHE A 78 2.46 11.19 -9.75
N ALA A 79 1.78 10.54 -8.82
CA ALA A 79 1.39 11.12 -7.56
C ALA A 79 2.27 10.63 -6.41
N ILE A 80 2.11 11.25 -5.24
CA ILE A 80 2.74 10.84 -3.99
C ILE A 80 1.64 10.58 -2.96
N GLY A 81 1.69 9.45 -2.29
CA GLY A 81 0.83 9.12 -1.17
C GLY A 81 1.67 8.72 0.03
N LEU A 82 1.31 9.24 1.20
CA LEU A 82 1.89 8.90 2.48
C LEU A 82 0.79 8.74 3.53
N GLN A 83 0.73 7.57 4.14
CA GLN A 83 0.12 7.40 5.46
C GLN A 83 1.24 7.09 6.46
N SER A 84 1.24 7.79 7.60
CA SER A 84 2.08 7.47 8.75
C SER A 84 1.20 7.38 10.00
N ASP A 85 1.31 6.30 10.75
CA ASP A 85 0.90 6.21 12.15
C ASP A 85 2.16 6.02 12.99
N LEU A 86 2.27 6.71 14.14
CA LEU A 86 3.50 6.74 14.93
C LEU A 86 3.47 5.86 16.18
N SER A 87 2.29 5.57 16.73
CA SER A 87 2.18 4.65 17.87
C SER A 87 0.75 4.23 18.14
N GLY A 88 0.53 2.97 18.49
CA GLY A 88 -0.82 2.51 18.78
C GLY A 88 -0.97 1.00 18.93
N ASN A 89 -2.20 0.51 18.98
CA ASN A 89 -2.50 -0.88 18.62
C ASN A 89 -3.67 -0.83 17.63
N ASP A 90 -3.28 -0.64 16.39
CA ASP A 90 -4.09 -0.17 15.29
C ASP A 90 -4.65 -1.32 14.47
N ARG A 91 -5.75 -0.99 13.79
CA ARG A 91 -6.51 -1.96 13.01
C ARG A 91 -6.65 -1.45 11.60
N TYR A 92 -5.85 -2.01 10.71
CA TYR A 92 -5.87 -1.74 9.28
C TYR A 92 -6.78 -2.74 8.57
N ASN A 93 -7.96 -2.29 8.17
CA ASN A 93 -8.96 -3.06 7.43
C ASN A 93 -9.44 -4.38 8.09
N VAL A 94 -9.19 -4.54 9.39
CA VAL A 94 -9.68 -5.68 10.19
C VAL A 94 -11.21 -5.68 10.21
N ALA A 95 -11.79 -6.85 9.92
CA ALA A 95 -13.24 -7.07 9.84
C ALA A 95 -13.98 -6.08 8.90
N ASN A 96 -13.30 -5.60 7.85
CA ASN A 96 -13.88 -4.72 6.85
C ASN A 96 -14.29 -5.52 5.60
N SER A 97 -15.59 -5.58 5.31
CA SER A 97 -16.13 -6.26 4.13
C SER A 97 -16.02 -5.44 2.84
N ALA A 98 -15.65 -4.15 2.92
CA ALA A 98 -15.49 -3.26 1.77
C ALA A 98 -14.08 -3.28 1.16
N VAL A 99 -13.16 -4.07 1.73
CA VAL A 99 -11.77 -4.20 1.26
C VAL A 99 -11.73 -4.70 -0.18
N MET A 100 -10.97 -4.04 -1.04
CA MET A 100 -10.80 -4.44 -2.45
C MET A 100 -9.35 -4.74 -2.82
N ASN A 101 -8.47 -3.74 -2.85
CA ASN A 101 -7.03 -3.82 -3.18
C ASN A 101 -6.42 -2.41 -3.25
N GLN A 102 -5.14 -2.27 -3.58
CA GLN A 102 -4.49 -1.00 -3.88
C GLN A 102 -4.49 -0.04 -2.70
N PHE A 103 -4.17 -0.54 -1.52
CA PHE A 103 -4.01 0.25 -0.30
C PHE A 103 -2.76 -0.16 0.45
N GLN A 104 -2.46 0.55 1.55
CA GLN A 104 -1.30 0.31 2.40
C GLN A 104 0.01 0.44 1.60
N GLY A 105 0.29 1.64 1.10
CA GLY A 105 1.53 1.94 0.38
C GLY A 105 1.60 1.36 -1.03
N HIS A 106 0.45 1.11 -1.67
CA HIS A 106 0.42 0.69 -3.06
C HIS A 106 0.74 1.85 -4.02
N ALA A 107 1.54 1.61 -5.05
CA ALA A 107 1.83 2.61 -6.08
C ALA A 107 1.57 2.12 -7.50
N ARG A 108 1.19 3.06 -8.37
CA ARG A 108 0.97 2.82 -9.79
C ARG A 108 1.33 4.02 -10.66
N ASP A 109 1.64 3.78 -11.93
CA ASP A 109 1.78 4.81 -12.97
C ASP A 109 2.81 5.90 -12.61
N GLY A 110 4.07 5.54 -12.36
CA GLY A 110 5.13 6.51 -12.03
C GLY A 110 5.02 7.16 -10.65
N SER A 111 4.19 6.62 -9.76
CA SER A 111 3.91 7.19 -8.45
C SER A 111 4.80 6.63 -7.34
N ILE A 112 4.74 7.26 -6.17
CA ILE A 112 5.34 6.76 -4.94
C ILE A 112 4.23 6.63 -3.90
N GLY A 113 4.03 5.41 -3.39
CA GLY A 113 3.04 5.12 -2.34
C GLY A 113 3.74 4.59 -1.09
N LEU A 114 3.51 5.23 0.05
CA LEU A 114 4.19 4.95 1.30
C LEU A 114 3.18 4.76 2.42
N SER A 115 3.28 3.65 3.14
CA SER A 115 2.57 3.45 4.41
C SER A 115 3.59 3.11 5.47
N ILE A 116 3.62 3.89 6.53
CA ILE A 116 4.56 3.74 7.64
C ILE A 116 3.71 3.55 8.90
N ASP A 117 4.00 2.49 9.63
CA ASP A 117 3.48 2.26 10.95
C ASP A 117 4.63 2.33 11.97
N GLY A 118 4.29 2.73 13.19
CA GLY A 118 5.20 3.15 14.23
C GLY A 118 5.45 2.06 15.27
N ASP A 119 5.17 2.40 16.53
CA ASP A 119 5.29 1.49 17.66
C ASP A 119 3.92 0.89 18.00
N GLY A 120 3.77 -0.43 18.09
CA GLY A 120 2.47 -0.98 18.44
C GLY A 120 2.37 -2.48 18.53
N ASN A 121 1.15 -3.01 18.60
CA ASN A 121 0.89 -4.40 18.20
C ASN A 121 -0.36 -4.38 17.33
N ASP A 122 -0.10 -4.26 16.04
CA ASP A 122 -1.02 -3.84 15.02
C ASP A 122 -1.56 -5.03 14.26
N ARG A 123 -2.71 -4.80 13.63
CA ARG A 123 -3.40 -5.83 12.86
C ARG A 123 -3.72 -5.34 11.48
N TYR A 124 -3.25 -6.09 10.49
CA TYR A 124 -3.41 -5.80 9.09
C TYR A 124 -4.24 -6.89 8.41
N HIS A 125 -5.30 -6.47 7.71
CA HIS A 125 -5.93 -7.32 6.73
C HIS A 125 -5.52 -6.88 5.32
N LEU A 126 -4.65 -7.68 4.70
CA LEU A 126 -4.11 -7.43 3.38
C LEU A 126 -4.69 -8.40 2.35
N VAL A 127 -4.86 -7.88 1.13
CA VAL A 127 -5.27 -8.65 -0.04
C VAL A 127 -4.29 -8.37 -1.19
N ARG A 128 -4.60 -8.89 -2.39
CA ARG A 128 -3.78 -8.61 -3.59
C ARG A 128 -3.52 -7.11 -3.81
N ASN A 129 -2.39 -6.79 -4.43
CA ASN A 129 -1.96 -5.42 -4.77
C ASN A 129 -2.00 -4.45 -3.57
N CYS A 130 -1.55 -4.87 -2.39
CA CYS A 130 -1.47 -4.04 -1.17
C CYS A 130 -0.16 -4.31 -0.41
N GLY A 131 0.10 -3.55 0.64
CA GLY A 131 1.23 -3.78 1.54
C GLY A 131 2.55 -3.54 0.82
N GLY A 132 2.73 -2.31 0.33
CA GLY A 132 3.92 -1.91 -0.40
C GLY A 132 4.06 -2.57 -1.77
N SER A 133 2.94 -2.81 -2.46
CA SER A 133 3.01 -3.35 -3.83
C SER A 133 3.11 -2.23 -4.87
N ALA A 134 3.74 -2.51 -6.01
CA ALA A 134 3.95 -1.53 -7.07
C ALA A 134 3.49 -2.03 -8.45
N ASP A 135 3.18 -1.11 -9.34
CA ASP A 135 2.90 -1.41 -10.74
C ASP A 135 3.25 -0.23 -11.66
N LEU A 136 3.41 -0.47 -12.97
CA LEU A 136 3.58 0.59 -13.99
C LEU A 136 4.64 1.64 -13.61
N ALA A 137 5.89 1.19 -13.43
CA ALA A 137 7.06 2.04 -13.16
C ALA A 137 6.96 2.88 -11.87
N SER A 138 6.50 2.29 -10.77
CA SER A 138 6.27 2.97 -9.50
C SER A 138 7.03 2.35 -8.32
N ILE A 139 7.02 3.03 -7.18
CA ILE A 139 7.61 2.53 -5.93
C ILE A 139 6.53 2.48 -4.86
N GLY A 140 6.23 1.27 -4.37
CA GLY A 140 5.30 1.03 -3.27
C GLY A 140 6.06 0.54 -2.04
N MET A 141 5.76 1.08 -0.86
CA MET A 141 6.37 0.65 0.40
C MET A 141 5.36 0.58 1.53
N LEU A 142 5.36 -0.55 2.25
CA LEU A 142 4.84 -0.65 3.61
C LEU A 142 6.05 -0.86 4.53
N TRP A 143 6.19 0.01 5.52
CA TRP A 143 7.17 -0.12 6.58
C TRP A 143 6.47 -0.17 7.93
N ASP A 144 6.45 -1.35 8.53
CA ASP A 144 6.12 -1.56 9.93
C ASP A 144 7.40 -1.47 10.77
N ARG A 145 7.41 -0.59 11.77
CA ARG A 145 8.66 -0.22 12.45
C ARG A 145 8.95 -1.10 13.64
N ARG A 146 7.97 -1.26 14.54
CA ARG A 146 8.11 -2.00 15.79
C ARG A 146 6.75 -2.56 16.23
N GLY A 147 6.75 -3.81 16.65
CA GLY A 147 5.58 -4.34 17.35
C GLY A 147 5.63 -5.83 17.55
N ASN A 148 4.49 -6.44 17.84
CA ASN A 148 4.31 -7.86 17.57
C ASN A 148 3.00 -7.97 16.81
N ASP A 149 3.13 -7.92 15.50
CA ASP A 149 2.07 -7.56 14.59
C ASP A 149 1.44 -8.81 14.00
N THR A 150 0.18 -8.67 13.59
CA THR A 150 -0.55 -9.74 12.92
C THR A 150 -0.93 -9.30 11.53
N PHE A 151 -0.35 -9.95 10.53
CA PHE A 151 -0.70 -9.80 9.14
C PHE A 151 -1.62 -10.94 8.71
N ASP A 152 -2.91 -10.66 8.57
CA ASP A 152 -3.88 -11.55 7.95
C ASP A 152 -3.91 -11.28 6.43
N ILE A 153 -3.38 -12.22 5.64
CA ILE A 153 -3.29 -12.09 4.19
C ILE A 153 -4.29 -13.02 3.50
N THR A 154 -5.24 -12.44 2.77
CA THR A 154 -6.18 -13.18 1.93
C THR A 154 -5.81 -13.02 0.47
N PHE A 155 -5.27 -14.08 -0.14
CA PHE A 155 -4.88 -14.08 -1.55
C PHE A 155 -5.69 -15.11 -2.35
N ALA A 156 -6.62 -14.60 -3.15
CA ALA A 156 -7.43 -15.41 -4.07
C ALA A 156 -7.14 -14.93 -5.51
N PRO A 157 -6.12 -15.51 -6.19
CA PRO A 157 -5.81 -15.13 -7.55
C PRO A 157 -6.93 -15.56 -8.50
N ASP A 158 -7.23 -14.70 -9.46
CA ASP A 158 -8.10 -15.00 -10.61
C ASP A 158 -7.23 -15.14 -11.86
N THR A 159 -7.54 -16.07 -12.75
CA THR A 159 -6.83 -16.28 -14.02
C THR A 159 -7.26 -15.30 -15.11
N ALA A 160 -8.28 -14.47 -14.87
CA ALA A 160 -8.80 -13.53 -15.85
C ALA A 160 -7.79 -12.44 -16.29
N GLN A 161 -6.86 -12.01 -15.42
CA GLN A 161 -5.88 -10.96 -15.73
C GLN A 161 -4.49 -11.28 -15.16
N VAL A 162 -3.76 -12.16 -15.85
CA VAL A 162 -2.37 -12.52 -15.51
C VAL A 162 -1.51 -11.28 -15.32
N GLY A 163 -0.72 -11.24 -14.25
CA GLY A 163 0.01 -10.08 -13.79
C GLY A 163 -0.75 -9.34 -12.69
N TRP A 164 -1.98 -8.94 -12.97
CA TRP A 164 -2.75 -8.09 -12.08
C TRP A 164 -3.42 -8.84 -10.94
N THR A 165 -4.27 -9.83 -11.28
CA THR A 165 -5.09 -10.55 -10.30
C THR A 165 -4.28 -11.56 -9.48
N ASP A 166 -3.08 -11.90 -9.93
CA ASP A 166 -2.17 -12.84 -9.30
C ASP A 166 -0.96 -12.16 -8.62
N THR A 167 -1.02 -10.85 -8.33
CA THR A 167 0.00 -10.14 -7.53
C THR A 167 -0.40 -10.12 -6.04
N PRO A 168 0.28 -10.89 -5.16
CA PRO A 168 -0.06 -10.93 -3.74
C PRO A 168 0.39 -9.66 -3.00
N ALA A 169 0.08 -9.56 -1.72
CA ALA A 169 0.56 -8.49 -0.84
C ALA A 169 2.05 -8.64 -0.47
N LEU A 170 2.55 -7.66 0.29
CA LEU A 170 3.84 -7.67 1.00
C LEU A 170 5.04 -7.60 0.06
N GLY A 171 5.27 -6.40 -0.50
CA GLY A 171 6.48 -6.07 -1.24
C GLY A 171 6.55 -6.76 -2.60
N THR A 172 5.53 -6.57 -3.44
CA THR A 172 5.38 -7.24 -4.74
C THR A 172 5.22 -6.25 -5.87
N ALA A 173 5.39 -6.72 -7.11
CA ALA A 173 5.14 -5.90 -8.29
C ALA A 173 4.30 -6.61 -9.36
N THR A 174 3.37 -5.87 -9.95
CA THR A 174 2.59 -6.32 -11.09
C THR A 174 3.33 -6.08 -12.40
N SER A 175 3.26 -7.06 -13.29
CA SER A 175 3.72 -6.96 -14.68
C SER A 175 2.52 -6.75 -15.61
N TYR A 176 2.77 -6.07 -16.73
CA TYR A 176 1.81 -5.86 -17.81
C TYR A 176 2.42 -6.26 -19.15
N PRO A 177 1.58 -6.51 -20.16
CA PRO A 177 2.06 -6.57 -21.54
C PRO A 177 2.89 -5.33 -21.90
N PRO A 178 3.98 -5.48 -22.67
CA PRO A 178 4.84 -4.35 -23.03
C PRO A 178 4.06 -3.21 -23.69
N ALA A 179 4.30 -1.99 -23.24
CA ALA A 179 3.74 -0.77 -23.81
C ALA A 179 4.45 -0.37 -25.12
N ASN A 180 5.58 -1.00 -25.45
CA ASN A 180 6.49 -0.66 -26.54
C ASN A 180 6.95 0.80 -26.44
N SER A 181 7.34 1.20 -25.24
CA SER A 181 7.83 2.55 -24.94
C SER A 181 8.91 2.50 -23.86
N PHE A 182 9.58 3.62 -23.61
CA PHE A 182 10.59 3.73 -22.55
C PHE A 182 10.07 3.31 -21.16
N ARG A 183 8.75 3.24 -20.95
CA ARG A 183 8.15 2.76 -19.70
C ARG A 183 8.43 1.28 -19.42
N ASP A 184 8.71 0.49 -20.45
CA ASP A 184 9.02 -0.93 -20.28
C ASP A 184 10.40 -1.14 -19.63
N ASP A 185 11.27 -0.12 -19.67
CA ASP A 185 12.63 -0.15 -19.12
C ASP A 185 12.71 0.45 -17.70
N ILE A 186 11.59 0.93 -17.14
CA ILE A 186 11.55 1.53 -15.81
C ILE A 186 11.01 0.51 -14.81
N ASP A 187 11.75 0.32 -13.72
CA ASP A 187 11.37 -0.64 -12.69
C ASP A 187 10.09 -0.23 -11.94
N ALA A 188 9.22 -1.22 -11.71
CA ALA A 188 8.21 -1.19 -10.65
C ALA A 188 8.75 -1.97 -9.45
N ILE A 189 8.82 -1.32 -8.29
CA ILE A 189 9.47 -1.86 -7.09
C ILE A 189 8.51 -1.84 -5.91
N GLY A 190 8.10 -3.03 -5.47
CA GLY A 190 7.36 -3.21 -4.23
C GLY A 190 8.27 -3.54 -3.05
N MET A 191 8.04 -2.91 -1.90
CA MET A 191 8.82 -3.11 -0.68
C MET A 191 7.91 -3.35 0.52
N PHE A 192 8.19 -4.41 1.26
CA PHE A 192 7.70 -4.60 2.62
C PHE A 192 8.87 -4.64 3.58
N LEU A 193 8.82 -3.84 4.62
CA LEU A 193 9.82 -3.79 5.67
C LEU A 193 9.10 -3.93 7.00
N ASP A 194 9.43 -4.95 7.76
CA ASP A 194 9.16 -5.05 9.17
C ASP A 194 10.53 -5.04 9.87
N SER A 195 10.78 -3.95 10.60
CA SER A 195 12.09 -3.70 11.20
C SER A 195 12.20 -4.09 12.66
N GLY A 196 11.16 -4.67 13.25
CA GLY A 196 11.22 -5.05 14.64
C GLY A 196 9.97 -5.71 15.14
N GLY A 197 10.10 -6.94 15.61
CA GLY A 197 8.99 -7.54 16.32
C GLY A 197 9.08 -9.03 16.45
N ARG A 198 7.97 -9.63 16.89
CA ARG A 198 7.73 -11.04 16.68
C ARG A 198 6.35 -11.22 16.08
N ASP A 199 6.34 -11.37 14.77
CA ASP A 199 5.17 -11.12 13.96
C ASP A 199 4.55 -12.41 13.46
N THR A 200 3.24 -12.36 13.27
CA THR A 200 2.44 -13.50 12.84
C THR A 200 1.86 -13.23 11.46
N TYR A 201 2.15 -14.12 10.52
CA TYR A 201 1.68 -14.04 9.14
C TYR A 201 0.67 -15.15 8.86
N ASN A 202 -0.61 -14.81 8.91
CA ASN A 202 -1.70 -15.73 8.63
C ASN A 202 -2.05 -15.67 7.14
N TRP A 203 -1.53 -16.62 6.37
CA TRP A 203 -1.74 -16.65 4.92
C TRP A 203 -2.88 -17.58 4.52
N THR A 204 -3.88 -17.05 3.82
CA THR A 204 -4.96 -17.83 3.20
C THR A 204 -4.86 -17.73 1.67
N GLY A 205 -4.60 -18.86 1.01
CA GLY A 205 -4.46 -18.93 -0.45
C GLY A 205 -3.12 -19.52 -0.90
N PRO A 206 -2.84 -19.58 -2.21
CA PRO A 206 -1.56 -20.05 -2.73
C PRO A 206 -0.43 -19.07 -2.36
N VAL A 207 0.79 -19.60 -2.22
CA VAL A 207 1.99 -18.80 -1.94
C VAL A 207 2.75 -18.58 -3.25
N HIS A 208 3.13 -17.33 -3.55
CA HIS A 208 3.84 -16.97 -4.79
C HIS A 208 5.20 -16.26 -4.55
N HIS A 209 5.63 -16.15 -3.29
CA HIS A 209 6.93 -15.62 -2.92
C HIS A 209 8.00 -16.73 -2.97
N THR A 210 9.29 -16.36 -3.11
CA THR A 210 10.40 -17.35 -3.02
C THR A 210 10.42 -18.06 -1.66
N VAL A 211 9.98 -17.36 -0.62
CA VAL A 211 9.80 -17.85 0.75
C VAL A 211 8.46 -17.29 1.21
N GLN A 212 7.63 -18.10 1.85
CA GLN A 212 6.39 -17.60 2.44
C GLN A 212 6.71 -16.55 3.51
N PRO A 213 6.03 -15.38 3.53
CA PRO A 213 6.21 -14.38 4.57
C PRO A 213 6.04 -14.98 5.97
N ARG A 214 7.00 -14.69 6.84
CA ARG A 214 7.08 -15.17 8.22
C ARG A 214 8.12 -14.35 8.98
N ASN A 215 8.06 -14.41 10.31
CA ASN A 215 9.05 -13.81 11.19
C ASN A 215 10.49 -14.22 10.84
N ASP A 216 11.42 -13.28 11.01
CA ASP A 216 12.86 -13.40 10.75
C ASP A 216 13.16 -13.99 9.36
N ALA A 217 12.48 -13.46 8.35
CA ALA A 217 12.66 -13.92 6.99
C ALA A 217 12.77 -12.77 5.99
N ARG A 218 13.40 -13.09 4.87
CA ARG A 218 13.36 -12.27 3.67
C ARG A 218 12.76 -13.07 2.53
N TRP A 219 11.96 -12.41 1.71
CA TRP A 219 11.41 -12.98 0.50
C TRP A 219 11.61 -12.02 -0.67
N ILE A 220 11.72 -12.60 -1.86
CA ILE A 220 11.97 -11.86 -3.08
C ILE A 220 10.82 -12.15 -4.03
N TRP A 221 10.38 -11.09 -4.70
CA TRP A 221 9.44 -11.15 -5.80
C TRP A 221 10.15 -10.75 -7.10
N ARG A 222 10.06 -11.60 -8.11
CA ARG A 222 10.52 -11.29 -9.47
C ARG A 222 9.53 -11.86 -10.45
N ARG A 223 8.80 -10.99 -11.14
CA ARG A 223 7.86 -11.40 -12.19
C ARG A 223 8.49 -11.30 -13.57
N ASP A 224 9.28 -10.25 -13.80
CA ASP A 224 10.04 -10.00 -15.02
C ASP A 224 11.28 -9.14 -14.68
N PRO A 225 12.12 -8.72 -15.66
CA PRO A 225 13.32 -7.92 -15.40
C PRO A 225 13.09 -6.54 -14.77
N HIS A 226 11.87 -6.00 -14.80
CA HIS A 226 11.51 -4.66 -14.33
C HIS A 226 10.42 -4.65 -13.24
N SER A 227 9.69 -5.75 -13.06
CA SER A 227 8.69 -5.92 -12.00
C SER A 227 9.28 -6.74 -10.84
N LYS A 228 9.76 -6.04 -9.81
CA LYS A 228 10.51 -6.62 -8.69
C LYS A 228 9.89 -6.24 -7.36
N GLY A 229 10.15 -7.06 -6.35
CA GLY A 229 9.86 -6.68 -4.98
C GLY A 229 10.66 -7.44 -3.95
N VAL A 230 10.62 -6.93 -2.73
CA VAL A 230 11.32 -7.50 -1.59
C VAL A 230 10.45 -7.34 -0.36
N GLY A 231 10.42 -8.38 0.47
CA GLY A 231 9.95 -8.28 1.84
C GLY A 231 11.03 -8.71 2.81
N VAL A 232 11.15 -7.97 3.90
CA VAL A 232 12.08 -8.26 4.99
C VAL A 232 11.33 -8.12 6.30
N ASP A 233 11.51 -9.10 7.16
CA ASP A 233 11.08 -9.11 8.54
C ASP A 233 12.30 -9.39 9.42
N MET A 234 12.44 -8.61 10.49
CA MET A 234 13.53 -8.74 11.45
C MET A 234 12.98 -8.59 12.86
N SER A 235 13.21 -9.60 13.71
CA SER A 235 13.12 -9.35 15.15
C SER A 235 14.24 -8.40 15.60
N VAL A 236 13.91 -7.44 16.46
CA VAL A 236 14.94 -6.59 17.08
C VAL A 236 15.88 -7.52 17.86
N GLN A 237 17.15 -7.59 17.44
CA GLN A 237 18.16 -8.29 18.23
C GLN A 237 18.33 -7.55 19.57
N PRO A 238 18.37 -8.27 20.72
CA PRO A 238 18.51 -7.68 22.05
C PRO A 238 19.77 -6.83 22.23
#